data_AF-A0A1J6L5H7-F1
#
_entry.id   AF-A0A1J6L5H7-F1
#
_cell.length_a   1.000
_cell.length_b   1.000
_cell.length_c   1.000
_cell.angle_alpha   90.00
_cell.angle_beta   90.00
_cell.angle_gamma   90.00
#
_symmetry.space_group_name_H-M   'P 1'
#
loop_
_entity.id
_entity.type
_entity.pdbx_description
1 polymer ?
#
loop_
_entity_poly.entity_id
_entity_poly.type
_entity_poly.pdbx_seq_one_letter_code
_entity_poly.pdbx_strand_id
1 'polypeptide(L)'
;MSVIDIIFRVDSICKKYEKYDVEKQRSANDSSSDAFARLYSSFESQIDATSQKAEMAAMETNRAKAVAMKAEVRRTKARLMDEIQKLQKLSQKKVFFIISIFRA
;
A
#
# COMPACT_ATOMS: atom_id res chain seq x y z
N MET A 1 -36.31 -33.95 9.11
CA MET A 1 -35.22 -32.96 8.95
C MET A 1 -35.89 -31.63 8.67
N SER A 2 -35.87 -30.72 9.63
CA SER A 2 -36.52 -29.41 9.55
C SER A 2 -35.69 -28.46 8.69
N VAL A 3 -36.33 -27.43 8.12
CA VAL A 3 -35.64 -26.35 7.39
C VAL A 3 -34.56 -25.69 8.27
N ILE A 4 -34.84 -25.58 9.58
CA ILE A 4 -33.88 -25.07 10.57
C ILE A 4 -32.62 -25.94 10.62
N ASP A 5 -32.78 -27.26 10.65
CA ASP A 5 -31.65 -28.20 10.67
C ASP A 5 -30.80 -28.07 9.40
N ILE A 6 -31.44 -27.84 8.25
CA ILE A 6 -30.76 -27.65 6.97
C ILE A 6 -29.91 -26.37 6.99
N ILE A 7 -30.46 -25.26 7.50
CA ILE A 7 -29.74 -23.98 7.60
C ILE A 7 -28.50 -24.11 8.49
N PHE A 8 -28.62 -24.72 9.67
CA PHE A 8 -27.48 -24.94 10.56
C PHE A 8 -26.41 -25.82 9.93
N ARG A 9 -26.83 -26.85 9.19
CA ARG A 9 -25.88 -27.75 8.51
C ARG A 9 -25.15 -27.04 7.37
N VAL A 10 -25.84 -26.20 6.62
CA VAL A 10 -25.23 -25.37 5.56
C VAL A 10 -24.26 -24.35 6.15
N ASP A 11 -24.62 -23.65 7.23
CA ASP A 11 -23.72 -22.71 7.93
C ASP A 11 -22.44 -23.40 8.43
N SER A 12 -22.58 -24.60 9.00
CA SER A 12 -21.46 -25.43 9.45
C SER A 12 -20.53 -25.83 8.29
N ILE A 13 -21.11 -26.14 7.12
CA ILE A 13 -20.35 -26.47 5.91
C ILE A 13 -19.64 -25.22 5.40
N CYS A 14 -20.32 -24.07 5.28
CA CYS A 14 -19.70 -22.82 4.86
C CYS A 14 -18.49 -22.46 5.73
N LYS A 15 -18.62 -22.52 7.06
CA LYS A 15 -17.50 -22.28 8.01
C LYS A 15 -16.35 -23.27 7.84
N LYS A 16 -16.64 -24.55 7.61
CA LYS A 16 -15.60 -25.58 7.40
C LYS A 16 -14.77 -25.32 6.13
N TYR A 17 -15.40 -24.78 5.09
CA TYR A 17 -14.75 -24.51 3.80
C TYR A 17 -14.33 -23.05 3.61
N GLU A 18 -14.60 -22.17 4.58
CA GLU A 18 -14.16 -20.77 4.59
C GLU A 18 -12.65 -20.61 4.38
N LYS A 19 -11.85 -21.57 4.85
CA LYS A 19 -10.40 -21.61 4.61
C LYS A 19 -9.99 -21.82 3.15
N TYR A 20 -10.91 -22.20 2.26
CA TYR A 20 -10.66 -22.33 0.83
C TYR A 20 -11.20 -21.14 0.03
N ASP A 21 -11.79 -20.16 0.70
CA ASP A 21 -12.20 -18.91 0.07
C ASP A 21 -10.95 -18.08 -0.26
N VAL A 22 -10.52 -18.20 -1.52
CA VAL A 22 -9.33 -17.52 -2.05
C VAL A 22 -9.50 -16.00 -2.00
N GLU A 23 -10.71 -15.48 -2.17
CA GLU A 23 -10.99 -14.04 -2.13
C GLU A 23 -10.83 -13.49 -0.70
N LYS A 24 -11.30 -14.26 0.29
CA LYS A 24 -11.12 -13.93 1.71
C LYS A 24 -9.66 -14.07 2.17
N GLN A 25 -8.92 -15.04 1.65
CA GLN A 25 -7.49 -15.16 1.94
C GLN A 25 -6.63 -14.07 1.27
N ARG A 26 -7.00 -13.63 0.07
CA ARG A 26 -6.31 -12.56 -0.65
C ARG A 26 -6.42 -11.24 0.11
N SER A 27 -7.63 -10.88 0.55
CA SER A 27 -7.85 -9.71 1.40
C SER A 27 -7.15 -9.79 2.77
N ALA A 28 -7.07 -10.98 3.38
CA ALA A 28 -6.33 -11.18 4.62
C ALA A 28 -4.79 -11.09 4.44
N ASN A 29 -4.25 -11.60 3.34
CA ASN A 29 -2.80 -11.58 3.05
C ASN A 29 -2.30 -10.25 2.45
N ASP A 30 -3.15 -9.49 1.77
CA ASP A 30 -2.81 -8.21 1.16
C ASP A 30 -2.36 -7.16 2.19
N SER A 31 -2.87 -7.26 3.43
CA SER A 31 -2.55 -6.29 4.49
C SER A 31 -1.23 -6.57 5.21
N SER A 32 -0.72 -7.82 5.22
CA SER A 32 0.44 -8.21 6.03
C SER A 32 1.71 -8.60 5.28
N SER A 33 1.64 -8.99 4.00
CA SER A 33 2.76 -9.69 3.36
C SER A 33 3.56 -8.84 2.35
N ASP A 34 2.96 -7.87 1.66
CA ASP A 34 3.67 -7.15 0.59
C ASP A 34 4.36 -5.88 1.09
N ALA A 35 5.64 -6.02 1.47
CA ALA A 35 6.49 -4.90 1.86
C ALA A 35 6.57 -3.79 0.78
N PHE A 36 6.42 -4.15 -0.50
CA PHE A 36 6.34 -3.18 -1.58
C PHE A 36 5.05 -2.37 -1.51
N ALA A 37 3.89 -3.01 -1.38
CA ALA A 37 2.59 -2.34 -1.32
C ALA A 37 2.52 -1.37 -0.14
N ARG A 38 3.02 -1.77 1.05
CA ARG A 38 3.06 -0.90 2.24
C ARG A 38 3.92 0.34 2.01
N LEU A 39 5.12 0.17 1.46
CA LEU A 39 6.00 1.30 1.15
C LEU A 39 5.40 2.20 0.07
N TYR A 40 4.76 1.61 -0.95
CA TYR A 40 4.13 2.34 -2.04
C TYR A 40 2.94 3.18 -1.55
N SER A 41 2.05 2.63 -0.73
CA SER A 41 0.93 3.38 -0.14
C SER A 41 1.41 4.51 0.78
N SER A 42 2.44 4.26 1.60
CA SER A 42 3.04 5.33 2.41
C SER A 42 3.69 6.42 1.54
N PHE A 43 4.29 6.03 0.43
CA PHE A 43 4.93 6.93 -0.52
C PHE A 43 3.90 7.82 -1.24
N GLU A 44 2.77 7.25 -1.70
CA GLU A 44 1.66 8.01 -2.28
C GLU A 44 1.11 9.05 -1.29
N SER A 45 0.85 8.65 -0.05
CA SER A 45 0.37 9.59 0.98
C SER A 45 1.35 10.74 1.24
N GLN A 46 2.66 10.47 1.23
CA GLN A 46 3.67 11.51 1.39
C GLN A 46 3.76 12.45 0.17
N ILE A 47 3.52 11.95 -1.05
CA ILE A 47 3.43 12.77 -2.26
C ILE A 47 2.25 13.72 -2.15
N ASP A 48 1.06 13.21 -1.82
CA ASP A 48 -0.15 14.03 -1.73
C ASP A 48 0.00 15.14 -0.69
N ALA A 49 0.50 14.80 0.50
CA ALA A 49 0.78 15.78 1.56
C ALA A 49 1.83 16.82 1.14
N THR A 50 2.87 16.39 0.42
CA THR A 50 3.91 17.31 -0.07
C THR A 50 3.39 18.22 -1.18
N SER A 51 2.53 17.71 -2.06
CA SER A 51 1.88 18.49 -3.13
C SER A 51 0.97 19.56 -2.54
N GLN A 52 0.09 19.17 -1.61
CA GLN A 52 -0.77 20.12 -0.89
C GLN A 52 0.07 21.20 -0.18
N LYS A 53 1.17 20.83 0.46
CA LYS A 53 2.07 21.78 1.12
C LYS A 53 2.77 22.72 0.13
N ALA A 54 3.10 22.25 -1.07
CA ALA A 54 3.68 23.07 -2.13
C ALA A 54 2.66 24.09 -2.67
N GLU A 55 1.40 23.68 -2.83
CA GLU A 55 0.30 24.57 -3.20
C GLU A 55 0.07 25.66 -2.14
N MET A 56 0.00 25.27 -0.86
CA MET A 56 -0.10 26.23 0.25
C MET A 56 1.08 27.23 0.24
N ALA A 57 2.30 26.76 -0.01
CA ALA A 57 3.48 27.61 -0.09
C ALA A 57 3.47 28.57 -1.30
N ALA A 58 2.70 28.26 -2.35
CA ALA A 58 2.52 29.12 -3.51
C ALA A 58 1.45 30.20 -3.27
N MET A 59 0.41 29.89 -2.49
CA MET A 59 -0.66 30.83 -2.12
C MET A 59 -0.30 31.73 -0.93
N GLU A 60 0.77 31.42 -0.20
CA GLU A 60 1.19 32.15 1.00
C GLU A 60 1.71 33.57 0.65
N THR A 61 1.12 34.58 1.29
CA THR A 61 1.47 35.99 1.10
C THR A 61 2.72 36.40 1.90
N ASN A 62 2.97 35.76 3.03
CA ASN A 62 4.14 36.01 3.85
C ASN A 62 5.39 35.34 3.25
N ARG A 63 6.30 36.15 2.72
CA ARG A 63 7.54 35.69 2.08
C ARG A 63 8.41 34.80 2.97
N ALA A 64 8.56 35.12 4.25
CA ALA A 64 9.37 34.32 5.17
C ALA A 64 8.74 32.93 5.40
N LYS A 65 7.42 32.89 5.59
CA LYS A 65 6.66 31.64 5.75
C LYS A 65 6.67 30.79 4.47
N ALA A 66 6.49 31.41 3.31
CA ALA A 66 6.58 30.74 2.02
C ALA A 66 7.97 30.12 1.78
N VAL A 67 9.05 30.81 2.15
CA VAL A 67 10.42 30.28 2.03
C VAL A 67 10.65 29.10 2.96
N ALA A 68 10.16 29.17 4.20
CA ALA A 68 10.25 28.05 5.15
C ALA A 68 9.51 26.81 4.60
N MET A 69 8.26 26.97 4.15
CA MET A 69 7.47 25.88 3.57
C MET A 69 8.12 25.29 2.31
N LYS A 70 8.66 26.12 1.40
CA LYS A 70 9.40 25.64 0.21
C LYS A 70 10.68 24.88 0.59
N ALA A 71 11.38 25.29 1.65
CA ALA A 71 12.53 24.55 2.15
C ALA A 71 12.13 23.18 2.70
N GLU A 72 10.99 23.08 3.38
CA GLU A 72 10.44 21.81 3.85
C GLU A 72 10.04 20.89 2.68
N VAL A 73 9.34 21.42 1.66
CA VAL A 73 9.00 20.67 0.44
C VAL A 73 10.25 20.10 -0.26
N ARG A 74 11.34 20.87 -0.30
CA ARG A 74 12.62 20.36 -0.85
C ARG A 74 13.20 19.22 -0.03
N ARG A 75 13.12 19.29 1.30
CA ARG A 75 13.61 18.24 2.20
C ARG A 75 12.79 16.96 2.05
N THR A 76 11.46 17.05 2.00
CA THR A 76 10.61 15.87 1.77
C THR A 76 10.82 15.29 0.38
N LYS A 77 10.95 16.12 -0.67
CA LYS A 77 11.31 15.64 -2.02
C LYS A 77 12.61 14.83 -2.02
N ALA A 78 13.64 15.26 -1.30
CA ALA A 78 14.89 14.50 -1.20
C ALA A 78 14.69 13.13 -0.54
N ARG A 79 13.92 13.06 0.55
CA ARG A 79 13.58 11.80 1.23
C ARG A 79 12.78 10.85 0.33
N LEU A 80 11.83 11.38 -0.44
CA LEU A 80 11.05 10.62 -1.41
C LEU A 80 11.93 10.00 -2.51
N MET A 81 13.01 10.69 -2.93
CA MET A 81 13.96 10.11 -3.89
C MET A 81 14.68 8.87 -3.35
N ASP A 82 15.02 8.84 -2.06
CA ASP A 82 15.60 7.66 -1.43
C ASP A 82 14.58 6.49 -1.33
N GLU A 83 13.30 6.81 -1.08
CA GLU A 83 12.21 5.82 -1.06
C GLU A 83 11.93 5.23 -2.44
N ILE A 84 11.98 6.04 -3.51
CA ILE A 84 11.87 5.56 -4.90
C ILE A 84 12.93 4.49 -5.19
N GLN A 85 14.18 4.72 -4.77
CA GLN A 85 15.25 3.74 -4.98
C GLN A 85 14.99 2.42 -4.23
N LYS A 86 14.37 2.47 -3.05
CA LYS A 86 13.98 1.28 -2.28
C LYS A 86 12.87 0.51 -2.99
N LEU A 87 11.84 1.20 -3.49
CA LEU A 87 10.76 0.61 -4.28
C LEU A 87 11.29 -0.06 -5.55
N GLN A 88 12.22 0.59 -6.26
CA GLN A 88 12.87 0.01 -7.45
C GLN A 88 13.58 -1.31 -7.13
N LYS A 89 14.36 -1.36 -6.03
CA LYS A 89 15.05 -2.59 -5.61
C LYS A 89 14.08 -3.71 -5.24
N LEU A 90 12.97 -3.39 -4.58
CA LEU A 90 11.95 -4.38 -4.21
C LEU A 90 11.22 -4.93 -5.45
N SER A 91 10.90 -4.06 -6.41
CA SER A 91 10.30 -4.46 -7.68
C SER A 91 11.22 -5.39 -8.48
N GLN A 92 12.50 -5.03 -8.63
CA GLN A 92 13.49 -5.86 -9.32
C GLN A 92 13.65 -7.24 -8.68
N LYS A 93 13.65 -7.34 -7.35
CA LYS A 93 13.68 -8.63 -6.64
C LYS A 93 12.44 -9.47 -6.93
N LYS A 94 11.25 -8.87 -6.94
CA LYS A 94 9.98 -9.56 -7.21
C LYS A 94 9.94 -10.09 -8.64
N VAL A 95 10.38 -9.28 -9.61
CA VAL A 95 10.51 -9.70 -11.02
C VAL A 95 11.54 -10.82 -11.19
N PHE A 96 12.70 -10.72 -10.54
CA PHE A 96 13.74 -11.76 -10.58
C PHE A 96 13.23 -13.09 -10.01
N PHE A 97 12.51 -13.06 -8.89
CA PHE A 97 11.90 -14.23 -8.29
C PHE A 97 10.89 -14.91 -9.23
N ILE A 98 10.02 -14.12 -9.86
CA ILE A 98 9.04 -14.62 -10.84
C ILE A 98 9.76 -15.29 -12.01
N ILE A 99 10.77 -14.64 -12.61
CA ILE A 99 11.56 -15.22 -13.71
C ILE A 99 12.21 -16.54 -13.31
N SER A 100 12.70 -16.65 -12.07
CA SER A 100 13.33 -17.88 -11.56
C SER A 100 12.33 -19.03 -11.44
N ILE A 101 11.09 -18.75 -11.04
CA ILE A 101 10.01 -19.75 -10.99
C ILE A 101 9.67 -20.25 -12.40
N PHE A 102 9.57 -19.36 -13.38
CA PHE A 102 9.24 -19.76 -14.76
C PHE A 102 10.38 -20.50 -15.49
N ARG A 103 11.59 -20.50 -14.93
CA ARG A 103 12.77 -21.15 -15.50
C ARG A 103 13.08 -22.52 -14.86
N ALA A 104 12.40 -22.87 -13.77
CA ALA A 104 12.46 -24.17 -13.10
C ALA A 104 11.36 -25.10 -13.63
#